data_AF-A0A7J9SHS7-F1
#
_entry.id   AF-A0A7J9SHS7-F1
#
_cell.length_a   1.000
_cell.length_b   1.000
_cell.length_c   1.000
_cell.angle_alpha   90.00
_cell.angle_beta   90.00
_cell.angle_gamma   90.00
#
_symmetry.space_group_name_H-M   'P 1'
#
loop_
_entity.id
_entity.type
_entity.pdbx_description
1 polymer ?
#
loop_
_entity_poly.entity_id
_entity_poly.type
_entity_poly.pdbx_seq_one_letter_code
_entity_poly.pdbx_strand_id
1 'polypeptide(L)'
;MEIDIISEDDNPMLHRSDVRFEIAHEEATPSRLSVRDSLAAKLNKDADEVVVHDLDTKFGMRKTVGYAKVYESPDFARDIEQEHMLDRNKIEADADAEEA
;
A
#
# COMPACT_ATOMS: atom_id res chain seq x y z
N MET A 1 1.04 16.78 0.81
CA MET A 1 1.86 15.56 0.98
C MET A 1 2.45 15.25 -0.37
N GLU A 2 3.76 15.07 -0.45
CA GLU A 2 4.45 14.64 -1.66
C GLU A 2 5.01 13.24 -1.42
N ILE A 3 4.75 12.33 -2.35
CA ILE A 3 5.25 10.95 -2.31
C ILE A 3 6.29 10.80 -3.40
N ASP A 4 7.48 10.34 -3.04
CA ASP A 4 8.58 10.01 -3.94
C ASP A 4 8.79 8.51 -3.96
N ILE A 5 8.87 7.92 -5.14
CA ILE A 5 9.17 6.48 -5.28
C ILE A 5 10.70 6.36 -5.36
N ILE A 6 11.28 5.66 -4.39
CA ILE A 6 12.73 5.45 -4.30
C ILE A 6 13.14 4.26 -5.16
N SER A 7 12.35 3.19 -5.09
CA SER A 7 12.63 1.92 -5.77
C SER A 7 11.33 1.18 -6.01
N GLU A 8 11.26 0.53 -7.15
CA GLU A 8 10.19 -0.37 -7.56
C GLU A 8 10.86 -1.66 -8.03
N ASP A 9 10.44 -2.79 -7.47
CA ASP A 9 10.93 -4.12 -7.83
C ASP A 9 9.74 -5.00 -8.22
N ASP A 10 9.66 -5.36 -9.49
CA ASP A 10 8.58 -6.19 -10.01
C ASP A 10 8.82 -7.67 -9.72
N ASN A 11 7.86 -8.31 -9.06
CA ASN A 11 7.90 -9.74 -8.74
C ASN A 11 6.78 -10.50 -9.46
N PRO A 12 7.00 -10.91 -10.72
CA PRO A 12 5.99 -11.56 -11.55
C PRO A 12 5.56 -12.94 -11.02
N MET A 13 6.32 -13.56 -10.11
CA MET A 13 5.94 -14.84 -9.50
C MET A 13 4.81 -14.69 -8.48
N LEU A 14 4.64 -13.49 -7.91
CA LEU A 14 3.67 -13.20 -6.86
C LEU A 14 2.62 -12.17 -7.31
N HIS A 15 2.58 -11.84 -8.60
CA HIS A 15 1.67 -10.84 -9.16
C HIS A 15 1.69 -9.52 -8.39
N ARG A 16 2.90 -9.12 -7.93
CA ARG A 16 3.08 -7.92 -7.11
C ARG A 16 4.36 -7.16 -7.47
N SER A 17 4.31 -5.86 -7.24
CA SER A 17 5.45 -4.95 -7.32
C SER A 17 5.74 -4.39 -5.92
N ASP A 18 6.97 -4.55 -5.49
CA ASP A 18 7.46 -4.13 -4.19
C ASP A 18 7.98 -2.68 -4.30
N VAL A 19 7.25 -1.74 -3.70
CA VAL A 19 7.49 -0.29 -3.84
C VAL A 19 8.01 0.30 -2.53
N ARG A 20 9.20 0.91 -2.60
CA ARG A 20 9.76 1.73 -1.51
C ARG A 20 9.55 3.19 -1.83
N PHE A 21 8.94 3.92 -0.90
CA PHE A 21 8.62 5.33 -1.11
C PHE A 21 9.03 6.18 0.11
N GLU A 22 9.30 7.45 -0.15
CA GLU A 22 9.46 8.50 0.85
C GLU A 22 8.27 9.46 0.74
N ILE A 23 7.82 9.97 1.88
CA ILE A 23 6.74 10.93 1.97
C ILE A 23 7.23 12.17 2.70
N ALA A 24 7.14 13.31 2.04
CA ALA A 24 7.31 14.62 2.67
C ALA A 24 5.93 15.19 3.07
N HIS A 25 5.77 15.49 4.36
CA HIS A 25 4.52 16.03 4.91
C HIS A 25 4.77 17.30 5.75
N GLU A 26 4.10 18.40 5.42
CA GLU A 26 4.34 19.69 6.09
C GLU A 26 3.74 19.77 7.50
N GLU A 27 2.70 18.99 7.77
CA GLU A 27 1.88 19.10 8.98
C GLU A 27 1.91 17.80 9.81
N ALA A 28 0.83 17.02 9.77
CA ALA A 28 0.69 15.79 10.52
C ALA A 28 1.35 14.60 9.80
N THR A 29 1.78 13.62 10.59
CA THR A 29 2.12 12.29 10.06
C THR A 29 0.90 11.72 9.33
N PRO A 30 1.03 11.32 8.07
CA PRO A 30 -0.11 10.86 7.29
C PRO A 30 -0.63 9.52 7.80
N SER A 31 -1.95 9.34 7.70
CA SER A 31 -2.57 8.06 8.02
C SER A 31 -2.25 7.02 6.93
N ARG A 32 -2.15 5.75 7.31
CA ARG A 32 -1.88 4.65 6.36
C ARG A 32 -2.85 4.64 5.17
N LEU A 33 -4.14 4.89 5.42
CA LEU A 33 -5.17 4.94 4.38
C LEU A 33 -4.93 6.08 3.39
N SER A 34 -4.60 7.27 3.89
CA SER A 34 -4.29 8.41 3.01
C SER A 34 -3.04 8.15 2.17
N VAL A 35 -2.03 7.48 2.74
CA VAL A 35 -0.83 7.05 2.00
C VAL A 35 -1.19 6.04 0.90
N ARG A 36 -1.98 5.02 1.23
CA ARG A 36 -2.47 4.00 0.30
C ARG A 36 -3.17 4.64 -0.90
N ASP A 37 -4.16 5.50 -0.65
CA ASP A 37 -4.95 6.13 -1.71
C ASP A 37 -4.08 7.03 -2.61
N SER A 38 -3.13 7.74 -2.01
CA SER A 38 -2.20 8.59 -2.75
C SER A 38 -1.20 7.79 -3.59
N LEU A 39 -0.73 6.65 -3.06
CA LEU A 39 0.18 5.75 -3.77
C LEU A 39 -0.55 5.04 -4.92
N ALA A 40 -1.78 4.58 -4.69
CA ALA A 40 -2.67 4.00 -5.69
C ALA A 40 -2.91 4.97 -6.85
N ALA A 41 -3.27 6.22 -6.54
CA ALA A 41 -3.43 7.27 -7.56
C ALA A 41 -2.14 7.54 -8.35
N LYS A 42 -0.97 7.50 -7.69
CA LYS A 42 0.32 7.73 -8.36
C LYS A 42 0.70 6.59 -9.31
N LEU A 43 0.38 5.36 -8.93
CA LEU A 43 0.68 4.15 -9.70
C LEU A 43 -0.44 3.75 -10.68
N ASN A 44 -1.53 4.53 -10.76
CA ASN A 44 -2.73 4.21 -11.54
C ASN A 44 -3.31 2.84 -11.20
N LYS A 45 -3.43 2.57 -9.89
CA LYS A 45 -3.96 1.35 -9.29
C LYS A 45 -5.12 1.68 -8.37
N ASP A 46 -5.91 0.67 -8.03
CA ASP A 46 -6.99 0.79 -7.06
C ASP A 46 -6.47 0.71 -5.63
N ALA A 47 -7.21 1.31 -4.69
CA ALA A 47 -6.81 1.33 -3.29
C ALA A 47 -6.75 -0.07 -2.67
N ASP A 48 -7.58 -0.99 -3.16
CA ASP A 48 -7.65 -2.39 -2.70
C ASP A 48 -6.50 -3.26 -3.23
N GLU A 49 -5.78 -2.79 -4.25
CA GLU A 49 -4.59 -3.45 -4.81
C GLU A 49 -3.30 -3.05 -4.08
N VAL A 50 -3.35 -2.03 -3.22
CA VAL A 50 -2.18 -1.47 -2.54
C VAL A 50 -2.19 -1.84 -1.06
N VAL A 51 -1.22 -2.64 -0.66
CA VAL A 51 -1.01 -3.04 0.74
C VAL A 51 0.18 -2.28 1.31
N VAL A 52 -0.07 -1.35 2.22
CA VAL A 52 1.00 -0.68 2.97
C VAL A 52 1.47 -1.58 4.11
N HIS A 53 2.72 -2.02 4.03
CA HIS A 53 3.31 -2.93 5.01
C HIS A 53 3.85 -2.14 6.21
N ASP A 54 4.79 -1.23 5.95
CA ASP A 54 5.47 -0.44 6.97
C ASP A 54 5.46 1.05 6.64
N LEU A 55 5.34 1.86 7.68
CA LEU A 55 5.49 3.31 7.66
C LEU A 55 6.37 3.71 8.84
N ASP A 56 7.57 4.19 8.55
CA ASP A 56 8.53 4.67 9.54
C ASP A 56 8.70 6.18 9.38
N THR A 57 8.05 6.94 10.25
CA THR A 57 8.23 8.39 10.32
C THR A 57 9.48 8.71 11.13
N LYS A 58 10.42 9.43 10.51
CA LYS A 58 11.67 9.83 11.19
C LYS A 58 11.38 10.90 12.22
N PHE A 59 11.68 10.62 13.49
CA PHE A 59 11.46 11.55 14.60
C PHE A 59 12.13 12.91 14.35
N GLY A 60 11.38 14.00 14.58
CA GLY A 60 11.87 15.37 14.36
C GLY A 60 12.01 15.76 12.88
N MET A 61 11.73 14.85 11.95
CA MET A 61 11.72 15.10 10.52
C MET A 61 10.30 14.95 9.99
N ARG A 62 9.97 15.82 9.03
CA ARG A 62 8.71 15.80 8.29
C ARG A 62 8.73 14.77 7.14
N LYS A 63 9.38 13.64 7.39
CA LYS A 63 9.68 12.60 6.41
C LYS A 63 9.26 11.25 6.93
N THR A 64 8.50 10.52 6.11
CA THR A 64 8.08 9.14 6.39
C THR A 64 8.58 8.24 5.29
N VAL A 65 9.32 7.19 5.64
CA VAL A 65 9.75 6.18 4.68
C VAL A 65 8.82 4.99 4.83
N GLY A 66 8.28 4.52 3.71
CA GLY A 66 7.33 3.42 3.69
C GLY A 66 7.69 2.33 2.71
N TYR A 67 7.10 1.17 2.95
CA TYR A 67 7.15 0.02 2.06
C TYR A 67 5.72 -0.46 1.80
N ALA A 68 5.37 -0.58 0.52
CA ALA A 68 4.09 -1.10 0.07
C ALA A 68 4.31 -2.21 -0.95
N LYS A 69 3.34 -3.11 -0.99
CA LYS A 69 3.20 -4.16 -1.99
C LYS A 69 2.00 -3.79 -2.85
N VAL A 70 2.20 -3.73 -4.15
CA VAL A 70 1.17 -3.35 -5.12
C VAL A 70 0.85 -4.58 -5.94
N TYR A 71 -0.38 -5.06 -5.88
CA TYR A 71 -0.82 -6.25 -6.56
C TYR A 71 -1.43 -5.92 -7.93
N GLU A 72 -1.51 -6.93 -8.80
CA GLU A 72 -2.21 -6.81 -10.07
C GLU A 72 -3.74 -6.91 -9.95
N SER A 73 -4.24 -7.51 -8.87
CA SER A 73 -5.67 -7.64 -8.54
C SER A 73 -5.85 -7.67 -7.01
N PRO A 74 -6.96 -7.17 -6.46
CA PRO A 74 -7.27 -7.31 -5.03
C PRO A 74 -7.36 -8.76 -4.55
N ASP A 75 -7.72 -9.71 -5.43
CA ASP A 75 -7.79 -11.14 -5.09
C ASP A 75 -6.42 -11.69 -4.68
N PHE A 76 -5.35 -11.32 -5.41
CA PHE A 76 -3.99 -11.72 -5.06
C PHE A 76 -3.54 -11.16 -3.72
N ALA A 77 -3.96 -9.93 -3.39
CA ALA A 77 -3.68 -9.37 -2.07
C ALA A 77 -4.37 -10.18 -0.96
N ARG A 78 -5.61 -10.63 -1.17
CA ARG A 78 -6.40 -11.42 -0.22
C ARG A 78 -5.86 -12.85 -0.04
N ASP A 79 -5.43 -13.51 -1.11
CA ASP A 79 -4.91 -14.88 -1.07
C ASP A 79 -3.52 -14.96 -0.41
N ILE A 80 -2.68 -13.94 -0.61
CA ILE A 80 -1.26 -13.96 -0.20
C ILE A 80 -1.03 -13.30 1.17
N GLU A 81 -1.72 -12.20 1.47
CA GLU A 81 -1.48 -11.46 2.71
C GLU A 81 -2.26 -12.04 3.90
N GLN A 82 -1.75 -11.75 5.10
CA GLN A 82 -2.39 -12.18 6.35
C GLN A 82 -3.61 -11.30 6.66
N GLU A 83 -4.63 -11.86 7.31
CA GLU A 83 -5.88 -11.15 7.69
C GLU A 83 -5.60 -9.81 8.39
N HIS A 84 -4.65 -9.78 9.33
CA HIS A 84 -4.29 -8.57 10.06
C HIS A 84 -3.64 -7.46 9.20
N MET A 85 -3.17 -7.77 8.01
CA MET A 85 -2.64 -6.80 7.04
C MET A 85 -3.75 -6.24 6.17
N LEU A 86 -4.73 -7.07 5.81
CA LEU A 86 -5.95 -6.67 5.11
C LEU A 86 -6.78 -5.71 5.96
N ASP A 87 -7.03 -6.06 7.23
CA ASP A 87 -7.75 -5.21 8.20
C ASP A 87 -7.09 -3.82 8.35
N ARG A 88 -5.75 -3.80 8.46
CA ARG A 88 -4.98 -2.57 8.66
C ARG A 88 -4.98 -1.67 7.43
N ASN A 89 -5.14 -2.24 6.25
CA ASN A 89 -5.25 -1.50 5.00
C ASN A 89 -6.71 -1.29 4.59
N LYS A 90 -7.69 -1.73 5.40
CA LYS A 90 -9.12 -1.72 5.08
C LYS A 90 -9.40 -2.26 3.69
N ILE A 91 -8.70 -3.33 3.32
CA ILE A 91 -9.00 -4.09 2.13
C ILE A 91 -10.09 -5.04 2.58
N GLU A 92 -11.34 -4.57 2.53
CA GLU A 92 -12.47 -5.41 2.89
C GLU A 92 -12.51 -6.53 1.86
N ALA A 93 -12.49 -7.78 2.35
CA ALA A 93 -12.92 -8.90 1.55
C ALA A 93 -14.39 -8.65 1.24
N ASP A 94 -14.68 -8.22 0.01
CA ASP A 94 -15.99 -8.46 -0.57
C ASP A 94 -16.15 -9.97 -0.52
N ALA A 95 -16.86 -10.43 0.50
CA ALA A 95 -17.15 -11.81 0.80
C ALA A 95 -18.23 -12.36 -0.15
N ASP A 96 -18.27 -11.86 -1.38
CA ASP A 96 -19.27 -12.20 -2.40
C ASP A 96 -18.59 -12.35 -3.77
N ALA A 97 -17.85 -13.45 -3.93
CA ALA A 97 -17.79 -14.17 -5.19
C ALA A 97 -18.24 -15.61 -4.90
N GLU A 98 -19.53 -15.70 -4.54
CA GLU A 98 -20.51 -16.72 -4.90
C GLU A 98 -20.00 -18.17 -5.14
N GLU A 99 -20.46 -19.07 -4.29
CA GLU A 99 -20.69 -20.47 -4.64
C GLU A 99 -21.38 -20.58 -6.01
N ALA A 100 -20.82 -21.36 -6.94
CA ALA A 100 -21.53 -21.97 -8.06
C ALA A 100 -20.92 -23.31 -8.46
#